data_AF-A0A914IH72-F1
#
_entry.id   AF-A0A914IH72-F1
#
_cell.length_a   1.000
_cell.length_b   1.000
_cell.length_c   1.000
_cell.angle_alpha   90.00
_cell.angle_beta   90.00
_cell.angle_gamma   90.00
#
_symmetry.space_group_name_H-M   'P 1'
#
loop_
_entity.id
_entity.type
_entity.pdbx_description
1 polymer ?
#
loop_
_entity_poly.entity_id
_entity_poly.type
_entity_poly.pdbx_seq_one_letter_code
_entity_poly.pdbx_strand_id
1 'polypeptide(L)'
;MSSETALKSSRKACHEARDLFFACADANGEDTKKCRTELKNFEKNCPASWVAHFIRKHKFDKYKEELAKEGYLSPKDVENSQ
;
A
#
# COMPACT_ATOMS: atom_id res chain seq x y z
N MET A 1 -29.67 8.84 2.35
CA MET A 1 -29.37 8.82 3.80
C MET A 1 -28.87 7.41 4.09
N SER A 2 -27.64 7.08 4.48
CA SER A 2 -26.53 7.81 5.09
C SER A 2 -25.29 6.92 4.95
N SER A 3 -24.17 7.38 4.38
CA SER A 3 -22.87 6.68 4.58
C SER A 3 -21.63 7.43 4.08
N GLU A 4 -21.75 8.60 3.46
CA GLU A 4 -20.59 9.26 2.85
C GLU A 4 -19.68 9.99 3.85
N THR A 5 -20.21 10.38 5.01
CA THR A 5 -19.48 11.17 6.03
C THR A 5 -18.88 10.31 7.14
N ALA A 6 -19.46 9.15 7.47
CA ALA A 6 -18.82 8.16 8.34
C ALA A 6 -17.62 7.50 7.64
N LEU A 7 -17.69 7.32 6.31
CA LEU A 7 -16.58 6.80 5.50
C LEU A 7 -15.39 7.77 5.41
N LYS A 8 -15.59 9.09 5.48
CA LYS A 8 -14.49 10.07 5.37
C LYS A 8 -13.58 10.07 6.60
N SER A 9 -14.14 9.99 7.81
CA SER A 9 -13.35 9.85 9.03
C SER A 9 -12.65 8.49 9.10
N SER A 10 -13.30 7.41 8.66
CA SER A 10 -12.65 6.10 8.57
C SER A 10 -11.57 6.06 7.47
N ARG A 11 -11.69 6.88 6.42
CA ARG A 11 -10.67 6.99 5.36
C ARG A 11 -9.35 7.56 5.87
N LYS A 12 -9.38 8.51 6.82
CA LYS A 12 -8.17 9.01 7.47
C LYS A 12 -7.50 7.92 8.29
N ALA A 13 -8.26 7.21 9.14
CA ALA A 13 -7.76 6.07 9.92
C ALA A 13 -7.22 4.94 9.02
N CYS A 14 -7.88 4.71 7.88
CA CYS A 14 -7.44 3.78 6.85
C CYS A 14 -6.08 4.17 6.24
N HIS A 15 -5.90 5.44 5.87
CA HIS A 15 -4.62 5.95 5.36
C HIS A 15 -3.52 5.94 6.43
N GLU A 16 -3.83 6.25 7.69
CA GLU A 16 -2.88 6.14 8.79
C GLU A 16 -2.44 4.69 9.02
N ALA A 17 -3.38 3.74 9.04
CA ALA A 17 -3.07 2.31 9.18
C ALA A 17 -2.26 1.79 7.97
N ARG A 18 -2.56 2.28 6.76
CA ARG A 18 -1.79 2.01 5.55
C ARG A 18 -0.34 2.46 5.69
N ASP A 19 -0.13 3.70 6.11
CA ASP A 19 1.20 4.30 6.20
C ASP A 19 2.03 3.61 7.27
N LEU A 20 1.42 3.22 8.39
CA LEU A 20 2.08 2.38 9.41
C LEU A 20 2.50 1.01 8.86
N PHE A 21 1.62 0.35 8.10
CA PHE A 21 1.93 -0.94 7.48
C PHE A 21 3.06 -0.83 6.46
N PHE A 22 3.02 0.17 5.57
CA PHE A 22 4.08 0.38 4.58
C PHE A 22 5.39 0.87 5.19
N ALA A 23 5.36 1.74 6.20
CA ALA A 23 6.57 2.13 6.92
C ALA A 23 7.24 0.92 7.58
N CYS A 24 6.45 0.00 8.14
CA CYS A 24 6.99 -1.25 8.66
C CYS A 24 7.54 -2.16 7.54
N ALA A 25 6.83 -2.29 6.41
CA ALA A 25 7.28 -3.11 5.29
C ALA A 25 8.58 -2.57 4.68
N ASP A 26 8.67 -1.26 4.49
CA ASP A 26 9.86 -0.56 4.00
C ASP A 26 11.05 -0.75 4.95
N ALA A 27 10.83 -0.62 6.27
CA ALA A 27 11.87 -0.82 7.27
C ALA A 27 12.37 -2.28 7.35
N ASN A 28 11.56 -3.25 6.93
CA ASN A 28 11.87 -4.67 6.99
C ASN A 28 12.23 -5.29 5.63
N GLY A 29 12.44 -4.48 4.58
CA GLY A 29 12.78 -4.98 3.25
C GLY A 29 11.67 -5.83 2.63
N GLU A 30 10.44 -5.32 2.68
CA GLU A 30 9.20 -5.96 2.18
C GLU A 30 8.71 -7.20 2.95
N ASP A 31 9.27 -7.51 4.13
CA ASP A 31 8.79 -8.63 4.93
C ASP A 31 7.46 -8.32 5.64
N THR A 32 6.37 -8.42 4.89
CA THR A 32 5.00 -8.22 5.40
C THR A 32 4.62 -9.21 6.51
N LYS A 33 5.37 -10.30 6.69
CA LYS A 33 5.13 -11.28 7.77
C LYS A 33 5.49 -10.72 9.14
N LYS A 34 6.43 -9.77 9.20
CA LYS A 34 6.82 -9.06 10.42
C LYS A 34 5.80 -7.98 10.78
N CYS A 35 5.19 -7.36 9.78
CA CYS A 35 4.21 -6.27 9.93
C CYS A 35 2.75 -6.75 10.02
N ARG A 36 2.55 -7.94 10.62
CA ARG A 36 1.24 -8.62 10.65
C ARG A 36 0.23 -7.92 11.55
N THR A 37 0.72 -7.24 12.58
CA THR A 37 -0.09 -6.44 13.51
C THR A 37 -0.67 -5.22 12.78
N GLU A 38 0.18 -4.51 12.04
CA GLU A 38 -0.16 -3.35 11.23
C GLU A 38 -1.09 -3.76 10.10
N LEU A 39 -0.84 -4.92 9.45
CA LEU A 39 -1.71 -5.46 8.42
C LEU A 39 -3.13 -5.73 8.94
N LYS A 40 -3.27 -6.37 10.10
CA LYS A 40 -4.57 -6.58 10.73
C LYS A 40 -5.27 -5.26 11.03
N ASN A 41 -4.51 -4.25 11.48
CA ASN A 41 -5.07 -2.93 11.74
C ASN A 41 -5.52 -2.26 10.42
N PHE A 42 -4.75 -2.43 9.34
CA PHE A 42 -5.08 -1.94 8.02
C PHE A 42 -6.35 -2.61 7.46
N GLU A 43 -6.48 -3.93 7.57
CA GLU A 43 -7.69 -4.69 7.20
C GLU A 43 -8.91 -4.33 8.03
N LYS A 44 -8.72 -3.97 9.31
CA LYS A 44 -9.82 -3.56 10.19
C LYS A 44 -10.33 -2.15 9.88
N ASN A 45 -9.44 -1.23 9.50
CA ASN A 45 -9.78 0.17 9.26
C ASN A 45 -10.12 0.47 7.79
N CYS A 46 -9.69 -0.36 6.85
CA CYS A 46 -9.93 -0.19 5.42
C CYS A 46 -10.80 -1.31 4.84
N PRO A 47 -11.57 -1.02 3.78
CA PRO A 47 -12.19 -2.06 2.96
C PRO A 47 -11.13 -2.99 2.36
N ALA A 48 -11.41 -4.30 2.35
CA ALA A 48 -10.49 -5.30 1.79
C ALA A 48 -10.10 -5.02 0.33
N SER A 49 -11.00 -4.45 -0.47
CA SER A 49 -10.73 -4.04 -1.86
C SER A 49 -9.65 -2.95 -1.94
N TRP A 50 -9.67 -1.98 -1.01
CA TRP A 50 -8.64 -0.95 -0.90
C TRP A 50 -7.32 -1.52 -0.40
N VAL A 51 -7.35 -2.37 0.63
CA VAL A 51 -6.16 -3.03 1.16
C VAL A 51 -5.42 -3.78 0.06
N ALA A 52 -6.13 -4.65 -0.67
CA ALA A 52 -5.54 -5.41 -1.77
C ALA A 52 -4.97 -4.49 -2.88
N HIS A 53 -5.68 -3.42 -3.24
CA HIS A 53 -5.23 -2.45 -4.23
C HIS A 53 -3.93 -1.74 -3.78
N PHE A 54 -3.89 -1.21 -2.56
CA PHE A 54 -2.70 -0.52 -2.04
C PHE A 54 -1.51 -1.47 -1.89
N ILE A 55 -1.71 -2.69 -1.39
CA ILE A 55 -0.63 -3.68 -1.26
C ILE A 55 -0.03 -4.02 -2.62
N ARG A 56 -0.88 -4.26 -3.64
CA ARG A 56 -0.40 -4.52 -5.00
C ARG A 56 0.37 -3.33 -5.57
N LYS A 57 -0.16 -2.12 -5.40
CA LYS A 57 0.48 -0.89 -5.86
C LYS A 57 1.86 -0.70 -5.22
N HIS A 58 1.95 -0.82 -3.89
CA HIS A 58 3.22 -0.63 -3.18
C HIS A 58 4.28 -1.65 -3.63
N LYS A 59 3.92 -2.94 -3.75
CA LYS A 59 4.83 -3.97 -4.28
C LYS A 59 5.27 -3.69 -5.71
N PHE A 60 4.34 -3.23 -6.56
CA PHE A 60 4.66 -2.90 -7.94
C PHE A 60 5.60 -1.70 -8.03
N ASP A 61 5.34 -0.64 -7.26
CA ASP A 61 6.18 0.55 -7.21
C ASP A 61 7.60 0.20 -6.73
N LYS A 62 7.73 -0.67 -5.73
CA LYS A 62 9.03 -1.17 -5.25
C LYS A 62 9.74 -2.07 -6.24
N TYR A 63 9.03 -3.02 -6.85
CA TYR A 63 9.59 -3.87 -7.89
C TYR A 63 10.13 -3.03 -9.06
N LYS A 64 9.41 -1.98 -9.45
CA LYS A 64 9.86 -1.01 -10.46
C LYS A 64 11.08 -0.22 -10.01
N GLU A 65 11.12 0.19 -8.75
CA GLU A 65 12.28 0.90 -8.17
C GLU A 65 13.55 0.03 -8.22
N GLU A 66 13.44 -1.25 -7.89
CA GLU A 66 14.54 -2.21 -7.96
C GLU A 66 14.98 -2.50 -9.41
N LEU A 67 14.05 -2.68 -10.33
CA LEU A 67 14.40 -2.88 -11.76
C LEU A 67 15.02 -1.63 -12.39
N ALA A 68 14.59 -0.44 -11.96
CA ALA A 68 15.21 0.81 -12.37
C ALA A 68 16.63 0.94 -11.82
N LYS A 69 16.88 0.51 -10.56
CA LYS A 69 18.24 0.43 -10.00
C LYS A 69 19.13 -0.56 -10.76
N GLU A 70 18.60 -1.71 -11.14
CA GLU A 70 19.33 -2.71 -11.94
C GLU A 70 19.53 -2.31 -13.41
N GLY A 71 18.92 -1.20 -13.85
CA GLY A 71 19.07 -0.66 -15.20
C GLY A 71 18.22 -1.38 -16.27
N TYR A 72 17.27 -2.23 -15.86
CA TYR A 72 16.45 -3.03 -16.76
C TYR A 72 15.19 -2.31 -17.28
N LEU A 73 14.70 -1.28 -16.57
CA LEU A 73 13.47 -0.58 -16.92
C LEU A 73 13.71 0.92 -17.13
N SER A 74 13.25 1.43 -18.29
CA SER A 74 13.23 2.85 -18.56
C SER A 74 11.99 3.49 -17.89
N PRO A 75 12.04 4.77 -17.49
CA PRO A 75 10.88 5.47 -16.90
C PRO A 75 9.61 5.46 -17.78
N LYS A 76 9.72 5.16 -19.08
CA LYS A 76 8.59 5.14 -20.03
C LYS A 76 7.73 3.88 -19.93
N ASP A 77 8.30 2.76 -19.50
CA ASP A 77 7.56 1.48 -19.37
C ASP A 77 6.72 1.46 -18.08
N VAL A 78 7.15 2.25 -17.10
CA VAL A 78 6.52 2.47 -15.79
C VAL A 78 5.19 3.22 -15.89
N GLU A 79 5.03 4.10 -16.89
CA GLU A 79 3.91 5.04 -17.04
C GLU A 79 2.72 4.46 -17.81
N ASN A 80 2.93 3.43 -18.64
CA ASN A 80 1.94 2.94 -19.60
C ASN A 80 0.99 1.84 -19.06
N SER A 81 0.90 1.65 -17.73
CA SER A 81 0.09 0.58 -17.12
C SER A 81 -1.11 1.11 -16.29
N GLN A 82 -1.52 2.35 -16.52
CA GLN A 82 -2.72 2.96 -15.95
C GLN A 82 -3.94 2.82 -16.87
#